data_AF-A0A3D5U647-F1
#
_entry.id   AF-A0A3D5U647-F1
#
_cell.length_a   1.000
_cell.length_b   1.000
_cell.length_c   1.000
_cell.angle_alpha   90.00
_cell.angle_beta   90.00
_cell.angle_gamma   90.00
#
_symmetry.space_group_name_H-M   'P 1'
#
loop_
_entity.id
_entity.type
_entity.pdbx_description
1 polymer ?
#
loop_
_entity_poly.entity_id
_entity_poly.type
_entity_poly.pdbx_seq_one_letter_code
_entity_poly.pdbx_strand_id
1 'polypeptide(L)'
;MISALVCAAFLLISGYLNAQAVINEVCYDPEGADSGKEWIELYNPGNQTIDLSGSKIYSCGTSWTLQFEFPYFLLRPGYLVMIGGPGMNNAQFYANLSFQNGGSASDAIRFVNA
;
A
#
# COMPACT_ATOMS: atom_id res chain seq x y z
N MET A 1 -27.02 5.13 38.16
CA MET A 1 -26.87 6.12 37.06
C MET A 1 -25.42 6.53 36.76
N ILE A 2 -24.44 6.25 37.63
CA ILE A 2 -23.00 6.55 37.37
C ILE A 2 -22.34 5.54 36.40
N SER A 3 -22.80 4.28 36.38
CA SER A 3 -22.24 3.21 35.53
C SER A 3 -22.48 3.40 34.02
N ALA A 4 -23.57 4.05 33.61
CA ALA A 4 -23.86 4.33 32.20
C ALA A 4 -22.94 5.44 31.63
N LEU A 5 -22.55 6.41 32.47
CA LEU A 5 -21.68 7.52 32.09
C LEU A 5 -20.23 7.06 31.84
N VAL A 6 -19.76 6.08 32.60
CA VAL A 6 -18.41 5.50 32.46
C VAL A 6 -18.28 4.66 31.18
N CYS A 7 -19.34 3.93 30.79
CA CYS A 7 -19.35 3.18 29.52
C CYS A 7 -19.40 4.10 28.30
N ALA A 8 -20.15 5.21 28.37
CA ALA A 8 -20.21 6.21 27.30
C ALA A 8 -18.85 6.91 27.09
N ALA A 9 -18.12 7.19 28.16
CA ALA A 9 -16.77 7.78 28.07
C ALA A 9 -15.74 6.84 27.44
N PHE A 10 -15.84 5.52 27.65
CA PHE A 10 -14.94 4.52 27.04
C PHE A 10 -15.19 4.36 25.53
N LEU A 11 -16.46 4.46 25.10
CA LEU A 11 -16.84 4.42 23.68
C LEU A 11 -16.38 5.66 22.90
N LEU A 12 -16.20 6.81 23.56
CA LEU A 12 -15.76 8.06 22.95
C LEU A 12 -14.23 8.14 22.75
N ILE A 13 -13.44 7.30 23.43
CA ILE A 13 -11.97 7.26 23.31
C ILE A 13 -11.49 6.22 22.28
N SER A 14 -12.37 5.33 21.83
CA SER A 14 -12.05 4.29 20.83
C SER A 14 -11.86 4.82 19.39
N GLY A 15 -12.05 6.13 19.18
CA GLY A 15 -12.27 6.73 17.86
C GLY A 15 -11.06 7.30 17.12
N TYR A 16 -9.82 6.94 17.45
CA TYR A 16 -8.63 7.45 16.72
C TYR A 16 -7.61 6.37 16.39
N LEU A 17 -8.05 5.16 16.01
CA LEU A 17 -7.18 4.31 15.23
C LEU A 17 -7.11 4.91 13.83
N ASN A 18 -6.03 5.63 13.52
CA ASN A 18 -5.75 6.05 12.15
C ASN A 18 -5.65 4.79 11.30
N ALA A 19 -6.66 4.55 10.46
CA ALA A 19 -6.60 3.48 9.48
C ALA A 19 -5.43 3.79 8.53
N GLN A 20 -4.49 2.86 8.44
CA GLN A 20 -3.36 2.95 7.53
C GLN A 20 -3.59 1.99 6.38
N ALA A 21 -3.23 2.40 5.17
CA ALA A 21 -3.26 1.47 4.05
C ALA A 21 -2.17 0.41 4.26
N VAL A 22 -2.48 -0.82 3.89
CA VAL A 22 -1.56 -1.96 4.02
C VAL A 22 -1.20 -2.48 2.64
N ILE A 23 -0.03 -3.11 2.53
CA ILE A 23 0.26 -3.95 1.36
C ILE A 23 -0.63 -5.18 1.47
N ASN A 24 -1.51 -5.38 0.49
CA ASN A 24 -2.38 -6.55 0.41
C ASN A 24 -1.70 -7.68 -0.34
N GLU A 25 -1.21 -7.38 -1.55
CA GLU A 25 -0.61 -8.35 -2.45
C GLU A 25 0.59 -7.76 -3.20
N VAL A 26 1.51 -8.64 -3.59
CA VAL A 26 2.71 -8.31 -4.37
C VAL A 26 2.92 -9.41 -5.39
N CYS A 27 3.10 -9.02 -6.65
CA CYS A 27 3.64 -9.89 -7.69
C CYS A 27 4.98 -9.35 -8.15
N TYR A 28 6.06 -10.00 -7.70
CA TYR A 28 7.45 -9.61 -7.99
C TYR A 28 8.14 -10.51 -9.01
N ASP A 29 7.59 -11.69 -9.29
CA ASP A 29 8.06 -12.63 -10.31
C ASP A 29 6.88 -13.14 -11.14
N PRO A 30 6.34 -12.31 -12.06
CA PRO A 30 5.26 -12.74 -12.94
C PRO A 30 5.77 -13.78 -13.96
N GLU A 31 4.94 -14.80 -14.24
CA GLU A 31 5.30 -15.84 -15.21
C GLU A 31 5.62 -15.26 -16.61
N GLY A 32 6.72 -15.75 -17.19
CA GLY A 32 7.16 -15.42 -18.53
C GLY A 32 8.38 -14.48 -18.54
N ALA A 33 8.54 -13.73 -19.63
CA ALA A 33 9.61 -12.75 -19.74
C ALA A 33 9.33 -11.54 -18.85
N ASP A 34 10.39 -10.97 -18.28
CA ASP A 34 10.35 -9.68 -17.60
C ASP A 34 9.88 -8.60 -18.60
N SER A 35 8.61 -8.27 -18.48
CA SER A 35 7.87 -7.41 -19.41
C SER A 35 7.09 -6.33 -18.67
N GLY A 36 7.53 -6.00 -17.44
CA GLY A 36 6.85 -5.01 -16.59
C GLY A 36 5.46 -5.47 -16.15
N LYS A 37 5.32 -6.75 -15.82
CA LYS A 37 4.06 -7.34 -15.31
C LYS A 37 4.05 -7.45 -13.78
N GLU A 38 5.04 -6.88 -13.12
CA GLU A 38 5.09 -6.76 -11.67
C GLU A 38 4.03 -5.78 -11.18
N TRP A 39 3.56 -5.96 -9.95
CA TRP A 39 2.60 -5.05 -9.33
C TRP A 39 2.57 -5.17 -7.81
N ILE A 40 2.10 -4.09 -7.17
CA ILE A 40 1.78 -4.03 -5.74
C ILE A 40 0.33 -3.58 -5.60
N GLU A 41 -0.40 -4.21 -4.70
CA GLU A 41 -1.74 -3.79 -4.31
C GLU A 41 -1.75 -3.28 -2.88
N LEU A 42 -2.33 -2.09 -2.69
CA LEU A 42 -2.63 -1.55 -1.37
C LEU A 42 -4.12 -1.68 -1.06
N TYR A 43 -4.43 -2.00 0.19
CA TYR A 43 -5.78 -2.13 0.70
C TYR A 43 -6.03 -1.18 1.87
N ASN A 44 -7.23 -0.62 1.93
CA ASN A 44 -7.72 0.08 3.12
C ASN A 44 -8.67 -0.84 3.92
N PRO A 45 -8.17 -1.54 4.96
CA PRO A 45 -8.99 -2.38 5.84
C PRO A 45 -9.82 -1.59 6.85
N GLY A 46 -9.61 -0.28 6.94
CA GLY A 46 -10.28 0.57 7.91
C GLY A 46 -11.69 0.96 7.51
N ASN A 47 -12.29 1.80 8.35
CA ASN A 47 -13.63 2.35 8.12
C ASN A 47 -13.64 3.84 7.71
N GLN A 48 -12.45 4.46 7.54
CA GLN A 48 -12.27 5.83 7.09
C GLN A 48 -11.53 5.88 5.75
N THR A 49 -11.83 6.87 4.91
CA THR A 49 -11.07 7.15 3.69
C THR A 49 -9.65 7.58 4.05
N ILE A 50 -8.65 7.03 3.36
CA ILE A 50 -7.23 7.35 3.55
C ILE A 50 -6.78 8.24 2.39
N ASP A 51 -6.12 9.35 2.69
CA ASP A 51 -5.40 10.15 1.70
C ASP A 51 -3.99 9.57 1.52
N LEU A 52 -3.68 9.09 0.32
CA LEU A 52 -2.38 8.52 -0.03
C LEU A 52 -1.41 9.55 -0.62
N SER A 53 -1.79 10.82 -0.74
CA SER A 53 -0.93 11.88 -1.31
C SER A 53 0.47 11.88 -0.69
N GLY A 54 1.51 11.75 -1.52
CA GLY A 54 2.91 11.75 -1.07
C GLY A 54 3.36 10.47 -0.37
N SER A 55 2.49 9.47 -0.22
CA SER A 55 2.88 8.14 0.24
C SER A 55 3.74 7.45 -0.82
N LYS A 56 4.66 6.60 -0.38
CA LYS A 56 5.75 6.09 -1.23
C LYS A 56 5.89 4.58 -1.15
N ILE A 57 6.27 4.00 -2.28
CA ILE A 57 6.69 2.61 -2.40
C ILE A 57 8.18 2.60 -2.71
N TYR A 58 8.91 1.83 -1.90
CA TYR A 58 10.31 1.54 -2.12
C TYR A 58 10.51 0.05 -2.33
N SER A 59 11.53 -0.30 -3.09
CA SER A 59 12.11 -1.64 -3.08
C SER A 59 13.57 -1.58 -2.66
N CYS A 60 14.10 -2.67 -2.15
CA CYS A 60 15.51 -2.81 -1.85
C CYS A 60 16.04 -4.08 -2.47
N GLY A 61 16.93 -3.91 -3.44
CA GLY A 61 17.95 -4.91 -3.82
C GLY A 61 19.13 -4.78 -2.87
N THR A 62 20.19 -4.12 -3.35
CA THR A 62 21.36 -3.74 -2.54
C THR A 62 21.13 -2.48 -1.69
N SER A 63 20.26 -1.58 -2.15
CA SER A 63 19.88 -0.34 -1.48
C SER A 63 18.42 0.02 -1.73
N TRP A 64 17.83 0.78 -0.82
CA TRP A 64 16.47 1.28 -0.96
C TRP A 64 16.37 2.28 -2.11
N THR A 65 15.46 2.02 -3.05
CA THR A 65 15.18 2.88 -4.20
C THR A 65 13.69 3.21 -4.23
N LEU A 66 13.35 4.47 -4.49
CA LEU A 66 11.97 4.90 -4.66
C LEU A 66 11.42 4.35 -5.98
N GLN A 67 10.31 3.63 -5.90
CA GLN A 67 9.64 3.03 -7.06
C GLN A 67 8.43 3.86 -7.49
N PHE A 68 7.66 4.35 -6.53
CA PHE A 68 6.46 5.12 -6.80
C PHE A 68 6.15 6.11 -5.66
N GLU A 69 5.67 7.28 -6.03
CA GLU A 69 5.10 8.27 -5.11
C GLU A 69 3.67 8.58 -5.57
N PHE A 70 2.73 8.47 -4.64
CA PHE A 70 1.32 8.69 -4.94
C PHE A 70 1.06 10.18 -5.23
N PRO A 71 0.35 10.50 -6.33
CA PRO A 71 -0.28 11.81 -6.47
C PRO A 71 -1.46 11.93 -5.49
N TYR A 72 -2.24 13.01 -5.60
CA TYR A 72 -3.48 13.10 -4.85
C TYR A 72 -4.40 11.92 -5.14
N PHE A 73 -4.68 11.11 -4.11
CA PHE A 73 -5.52 9.93 -4.24
C PHE A 73 -6.18 9.55 -2.91
N LEU A 74 -7.50 9.39 -2.93
CA LEU A 74 -8.28 8.98 -1.78
C LEU A 74 -8.68 7.50 -1.90
N LEU A 75 -8.14 6.67 -1.01
CA LEU A 75 -8.49 5.26 -0.93
C LEU A 75 -9.64 5.05 0.06
N ARG A 76 -10.82 4.71 -0.49
CA ARG A 76 -12.05 4.49 0.31
C ARG A 76 -11.95 3.24 1.20
N PRO A 77 -12.71 3.18 2.31
CA PRO A 77 -12.83 1.99 3.14
C PRO A 77 -13.21 0.74 2.34
N GLY A 78 -12.46 -0.35 2.49
CA GLY A 78 -12.74 -1.61 1.81
C GLY A 78 -12.34 -1.64 0.33
N TYR A 79 -11.67 -0.60 -0.18
CA TYR A 79 -11.18 -0.56 -1.57
C TYR A 79 -9.69 -0.85 -1.66
N LEU A 80 -9.30 -1.23 -2.88
CA LEU A 80 -7.94 -1.60 -3.30
C LEU A 80 -7.43 -0.57 -4.30
N VAL A 81 -6.12 -0.39 -4.35
CA VAL A 81 -5.44 0.34 -5.43
C VAL A 81 -4.20 -0.43 -5.87
N MET A 82 -4.08 -0.65 -7.16
CA MET A 82 -2.96 -1.37 -7.77
C MET A 82 -2.00 -0.39 -8.45
N ILE A 83 -0.71 -0.58 -8.16
CA ILE A 83 0.41 0.04 -8.85
C ILE A 83 1.07 -1.06 -9.68
N GLY A 84 1.00 -0.97 -11.01
CA GLY A 84 1.51 -1.98 -11.91
C GLY A 84 2.66 -1.48 -12.78
N GLY A 85 3.45 -2.43 -13.28
CA GLY A 85 4.40 -2.18 -14.35
C GLY A 85 3.72 -1.82 -15.68
N PRO A 86 4.49 -1.30 -16.66
CA PRO A 86 3.94 -0.85 -17.95
C PRO A 86 3.35 -1.98 -18.81
N GLY A 87 3.61 -3.25 -18.48
CA GLY A 87 3.04 -4.43 -19.14
C GLY A 87 1.68 -4.87 -18.59
N MET A 88 1.17 -4.21 -17.55
CA MET A 88 -0.14 -4.51 -16.95
C MET A 88 -1.28 -3.76 -17.67
N ASN A 89 -2.43 -4.41 -17.86
CA ASN A 89 -3.57 -3.78 -18.54
C ASN A 89 -4.59 -3.14 -17.58
N ASN A 90 -4.55 -3.45 -16.28
CA ASN A 90 -5.64 -3.13 -15.33
C ASN A 90 -5.14 -2.49 -14.01
N ALA A 91 -4.05 -1.74 -14.02
CA ALA A 91 -3.58 -1.02 -12.82
C ALA A 91 -4.16 0.40 -12.80
N GLN A 92 -4.46 0.92 -11.60
CA GLN A 92 -4.87 2.32 -11.43
C GLN A 92 -3.70 3.27 -11.61
N PHE A 93 -2.50 2.84 -11.22
CA PHE A 93 -1.26 3.58 -11.40
C PHE A 93 -0.20 2.72 -12.06
N TYR A 94 0.69 3.40 -12.80
CA TYR A 94 1.77 2.77 -13.53
C TYR A 94 3.12 3.31 -13.09
N ALA A 95 4.06 2.41 -12.83
CA ALA A 95 5.44 2.72 -12.49
C ALA A 95 6.37 1.73 -13.18
N ASN A 96 7.62 2.09 -13.44
CA ASN A 96 8.60 1.12 -13.91
C ASN A 96 9.11 0.31 -12.70
N LEU A 97 8.31 -0.67 -12.30
CA LEU A 97 8.66 -1.61 -11.25
C LEU A 97 9.76 -2.53 -11.78
N SER A 98 10.81 -2.68 -10.97
CA SER A 98 11.97 -3.53 -11.24
C SER A 98 12.36 -4.22 -9.95
N PHE A 99 11.46 -5.05 -9.45
CA PHE A 99 11.75 -5.85 -8.26
C PHE A 99 12.85 -6.87 -8.59
N GLN A 100 13.66 -7.20 -7.59
CA GLN A 100 14.63 -8.27 -7.79
C GLN A 100 13.91 -9.61 -7.79
N ASN A 101 14.26 -10.46 -8.76
CA ASN A 101 13.65 -11.76 -8.97
C ASN A 101 14.53 -12.89 -8.39
N GLY A 102 14.93 -12.73 -7.12
CA GLY A 102 15.87 -13.64 -6.47
C GLY A 102 17.31 -13.52 -7.00
N GLY A 103 18.29 -13.53 -6.11
CA GLY A 103 19.70 -13.36 -6.48
C GLY A 103 20.61 -13.05 -5.30
N SER A 104 21.61 -12.19 -5.53
CA SER A 104 22.64 -11.84 -4.53
C SER A 104 22.27 -10.69 -3.59
N ALA A 105 21.03 -10.18 -3.65
CA ALA A 105 20.57 -9.07 -2.83
C ALA A 105 19.18 -9.35 -2.23
N SER A 106 18.67 -8.42 -1.40
CA SER A 106 17.34 -8.58 -0.78
C SER A 106 16.22 -8.34 -1.78
N ASP A 107 15.03 -8.87 -1.51
CA ASP A 107 13.83 -8.68 -2.35
C ASP A 107 12.74 -7.89 -1.57
N ALA A 108 13.16 -6.88 -0.81
CA ALA A 108 12.27 -6.23 0.15
C ALA A 108 11.44 -5.11 -0.50
N ILE A 109 10.17 -5.00 -0.10
CA ILE A 109 9.27 -3.90 -0.46
C ILE A 109 8.85 -3.17 0.81
N ARG A 110 8.77 -1.83 0.71
CA ARG A 110 8.30 -0.98 1.80
C ARG A 110 7.29 0.02 1.28
N PHE A 111 6.14 0.05 1.94
CA PHE A 111 5.19 1.14 1.83
C PHE A 111 5.42 2.13 2.99
N VAL A 112 5.54 3.42 2.67
CA VAL A 112 5.73 4.52 3.61
C VAL A 112 4.57 5.48 3.44
N ASN A 113 3.79 5.67 4.49
CA ASN A 113 2.72 6.68 4.48
C ASN A 113 3.34 8.06 4.71
N ALA A 114 2.73 9.10 4.13
CA ALA A 114 3.16 10.49 4.29
C ALA A 114 3.02 10.99 5.73
#